data_AF-A0A3A8Z776-F1
#
_entry.id   AF-A0A3A8Z776-F1
#
_cell.length_a   1.000
_cell.length_b   1.000
_cell.length_c   1.000
_cell.angle_alpha   90.00
_cell.angle_beta   90.00
_cell.angle_gamma   90.00
#
_symmetry.space_group_name_H-M   'P 1'
#
loop_
_entity.id
_entity.type
_entity.pdbx_description
1 polymer ?
#
loop_
_entity_poly.entity_id
_entity_poly.type
_entity_poly.pdbx_seq_one_letter_code
_entity_poly.pdbx_strand_id
1 'polypeptide(L)'
;MEPMEKSQELIGILQAISIVAKSLAAKLMQIEKEVEAEVVYILFHTGMRISEFCGLPLKDIDLGNKVINIDHQLQRTSDMRLVIESTKTNAGTRKLPMTEDVAQCFRAIIEDREEPRFEKVIDGYSGFLFTDKDCNPLVAMHWEHRFNHMVKRYNDIYRVQMPNITPHVCRHTYCSNMAKSGMNPKTLQYLMGHSDIGVTLNTYTHLGLEDATDELRRMEDLENARKELEKNKEEKPVSQKMFRAI
;
A
#
# COMPACT_ATOMS: atom_id res chain seq x y z
N MET A 1 4.02 24.27 -28.03
CA MET A 1 3.44 23.63 -26.85
C MET A 1 4.55 23.48 -25.83
N GLU A 2 4.48 24.30 -24.78
CA GLU A 2 5.51 24.39 -23.75
C GLU A 2 5.55 23.12 -22.88
N PRO A 3 6.69 22.81 -22.24
CA PRO A 3 6.82 21.70 -21.28
C PRO A 3 5.83 21.77 -20.11
N MET A 4 5.34 22.96 -19.79
CA MET A 4 4.45 23.25 -18.66
C MET A 4 3.02 22.75 -18.86
N GLU A 5 2.46 22.87 -20.08
CA GLU A 5 1.10 22.38 -20.42
C GLU A 5 0.99 20.85 -20.34
N LYS A 6 2.04 20.13 -20.79
CA LYS A 6 2.10 18.66 -20.67
C LYS A 6 2.18 18.19 -19.21
N SER A 7 2.75 18.99 -18.31
CA SER A 7 2.82 18.66 -16.89
C SER A 7 1.45 18.81 -16.20
N GLN A 8 0.66 19.81 -16.60
CA GLN A 8 -0.69 20.04 -16.07
C GLN A 8 -1.70 18.98 -16.52
N GLU A 9 -1.58 18.47 -17.75
CA GLU A 9 -2.36 17.29 -18.20
C GLU A 9 -1.99 16.02 -17.41
N LEU A 10 -0.70 15.79 -17.13
CA LEU A 10 -0.26 14.68 -16.29
C LEU A 10 -0.75 14.81 -14.84
N ILE A 11 -0.79 16.03 -14.31
CA ILE A 11 -1.33 16.35 -12.98
C ILE A 11 -2.83 16.05 -12.92
N GLY A 12 -3.61 16.42 -13.95
CA GLY A 12 -5.03 16.08 -14.04
C GLY A 12 -5.29 14.58 -14.09
N ILE A 13 -4.44 13.83 -14.80
CA ILE A 13 -4.48 12.36 -14.84
C ILE A 13 -4.10 11.76 -13.46
N LEU A 14 -3.10 12.29 -12.77
CA LEU A 14 -2.68 11.87 -11.44
C LEU A 14 -3.66 12.28 -10.31
N GLN A 15 -4.39 13.38 -10.48
CA GLN A 15 -5.49 13.80 -9.60
C GLN A 15 -6.70 12.88 -9.77
N ALA A 16 -7.02 12.49 -11.00
CA ALA A 16 -8.02 11.46 -11.26
C ALA A 16 -7.61 10.11 -10.63
N ILE A 17 -6.34 9.69 -10.73
CA ILE A 17 -5.84 8.42 -10.17
C ILE A 17 -6.01 8.32 -8.63
N SER A 18 -5.91 9.43 -7.88
CA SER A 18 -6.00 9.43 -6.41
C SER A 18 -7.43 9.19 -5.88
N ILE A 19 -8.43 9.85 -6.47
CA ILE A 19 -9.86 9.61 -6.18
C ILE A 19 -10.29 8.26 -6.76
N VAL A 20 -9.72 7.90 -7.93
CA VAL A 20 -9.97 6.62 -8.57
C VAL A 20 -9.50 5.50 -7.65
N ALA A 21 -8.27 5.47 -7.11
CA ALA A 21 -7.77 4.33 -6.30
C ALA A 21 -8.69 3.84 -5.17
N LYS A 22 -9.25 4.75 -4.35
CA LYS A 22 -10.27 4.37 -3.34
C LYS A 22 -11.57 3.88 -3.98
N SER A 23 -12.06 4.57 -5.02
CA SER A 23 -13.25 4.15 -5.74
C SER A 23 -13.05 2.88 -6.59
N LEU A 24 -11.80 2.57 -6.94
CA LEU A 24 -11.38 1.57 -7.92
C LEU A 24 -11.13 0.24 -7.21
N ALA A 25 -10.42 0.27 -6.08
CA ALA A 25 -10.40 -0.86 -5.15
C ALA A 25 -11.83 -1.19 -4.72
N ALA A 26 -12.63 -0.18 -4.33
CA ALA A 26 -14.03 -0.39 -3.97
C ALA A 26 -14.90 -0.91 -5.14
N LYS A 27 -14.69 -0.45 -6.38
CA LYS A 27 -15.42 -0.93 -7.57
C LYS A 27 -14.99 -2.33 -7.99
N LEU A 28 -13.71 -2.68 -7.89
CA LEU A 28 -13.21 -4.04 -8.12
C LEU A 28 -13.77 -5.00 -7.05
N MET A 29 -13.77 -4.58 -5.78
CA MET A 29 -14.41 -5.30 -4.67
C MET A 29 -15.93 -5.49 -4.85
N GLN A 30 -16.63 -4.67 -5.64
CA GLN A 30 -18.06 -4.83 -5.92
C GLN A 30 -18.36 -5.90 -6.99
N ILE A 31 -17.36 -6.33 -7.76
CA ILE A 31 -17.52 -7.25 -8.90
C ILE A 31 -16.91 -8.62 -8.58
N GLU A 32 -15.94 -8.67 -7.67
CA GLU A 32 -15.22 -9.88 -7.31
C GLU A 32 -15.57 -10.33 -5.89
N LYS A 33 -15.94 -11.61 -5.77
CA LYS A 33 -15.99 -12.33 -4.49
C LYS A 33 -14.62 -12.98 -4.18
N GLU A 34 -13.56 -12.45 -4.77
CA GLU A 34 -12.32 -13.20 -5.00
C GLU A 34 -11.12 -12.46 -4.42
N VAL A 35 -10.16 -13.26 -3.97
CA VAL A 35 -8.90 -12.88 -3.31
C VAL A 35 -8.09 -11.79 -4.04
N GLU A 36 -8.28 -11.66 -5.36
CA GLU A 36 -7.72 -10.60 -6.19
C GLU A 36 -7.98 -9.20 -5.64
N ALA A 37 -9.18 -8.94 -5.12
CA ALA A 37 -9.57 -7.62 -4.63
C ALA A 37 -8.78 -7.21 -3.38
N GLU A 38 -8.56 -8.16 -2.46
CA GLU A 38 -7.72 -7.99 -1.27
C GLU A 38 -6.28 -7.70 -1.66
N VAL A 39 -5.73 -8.42 -2.64
CA VAL A 39 -4.35 -8.19 -3.12
C VAL A 39 -4.20 -6.79 -3.70
N VAL A 40 -5.14 -6.36 -4.54
CA VAL A 40 -5.15 -5.02 -5.11
C VAL A 40 -5.18 -3.97 -4.01
N TYR A 41 -6.06 -4.14 -3.02
CA TYR A 41 -6.16 -3.24 -1.88
C TYR A 41 -4.82 -3.16 -1.12
N ILE A 42 -4.21 -4.30 -0.79
CA ILE A 42 -2.92 -4.36 -0.09
C ILE A 42 -1.85 -3.59 -0.87
N LEU A 43 -1.73 -3.81 -2.19
CA LEU A 43 -0.71 -3.15 -3.00
C LEU A 43 -0.89 -1.63 -3.07
N PHE A 44 -2.13 -1.15 -3.16
CA PHE A 44 -2.45 0.28 -3.14
C PHE A 44 -2.19 0.95 -1.79
N HIS A 45 -2.23 0.21 -0.68
CA HIS A 45 -2.14 0.76 0.67
C HIS A 45 -0.82 0.46 1.39
N THR A 46 0.07 -0.33 0.80
CA THR A 46 1.40 -0.63 1.36
C THR A 46 2.54 -0.17 0.45
N GLY A 47 2.29 -0.03 -0.86
CA GLY A 47 3.31 0.34 -1.85
C GLY A 47 4.41 -0.69 -2.04
N MET A 48 4.27 -1.92 -1.55
CA MET A 48 5.28 -2.95 -1.76
C MET A 48 5.41 -3.33 -3.24
N ARG A 49 6.60 -3.83 -3.64
CA ARG A 49 6.80 -4.36 -4.99
C ARG A 49 6.03 -5.67 -5.12
N ILE A 50 5.55 -5.98 -6.32
CA ILE A 50 4.83 -7.24 -6.54
C ILE A 50 5.68 -8.48 -6.24
N SER A 51 6.98 -8.45 -6.56
CA SER A 51 7.89 -9.55 -6.24
C SER A 51 8.15 -9.70 -4.74
N GLU A 52 8.05 -8.61 -3.97
CA GLU A 52 8.08 -8.67 -2.49
C GLU A 52 6.80 -9.35 -2.00
N PHE A 53 5.63 -8.92 -2.49
CA PHE A 53 4.33 -9.53 -2.14
C PHE A 53 4.27 -11.02 -2.47
N CYS A 54 4.65 -11.41 -3.69
CA CYS A 54 4.71 -12.81 -4.11
C CYS A 54 5.68 -13.65 -3.28
N GLY A 55 6.71 -13.01 -2.73
CA GLY A 55 7.70 -13.65 -1.88
C GLY A 55 7.23 -13.85 -0.45
N LEU A 56 6.18 -13.17 0.01
CA LEU A 56 5.76 -13.20 1.41
C LEU A 56 5.38 -14.61 1.87
N PRO A 57 6.12 -15.20 2.81
CA PRO A 57 5.65 -16.35 3.56
C PRO A 57 4.73 -15.88 4.71
N LEU A 58 3.85 -16.77 5.18
CA LEU A 58 2.92 -16.48 6.28
C LEU A 58 3.61 -15.93 7.54
N LYS A 59 4.83 -16.42 7.84
CA LYS A 59 5.61 -15.99 9.01
C LYS A 59 6.01 -14.51 8.99
N ASP A 60 6.04 -13.87 7.82
CA ASP A 60 6.45 -12.47 7.68
C ASP A 60 5.28 -11.49 7.80
N ILE A 61 4.07 -11.99 8.06
CA ILE A 61 2.84 -11.21 8.25
C ILE A 61 2.44 -11.29 9.72
N ASP A 62 2.77 -10.25 10.48
CA ASP A 62 2.39 -10.11 11.89
C ASP A 62 1.09 -9.33 12.00
N LEU A 63 -0.04 -10.04 12.01
CA LEU A 63 -1.38 -9.44 12.17
C LEU A 63 -1.60 -8.85 13.58
N GLY A 64 -0.86 -9.31 14.59
CA GLY A 64 -1.00 -8.82 15.96
C GLY A 64 -0.39 -7.45 16.15
N ASN A 65 0.84 -7.27 15.66
CA ASN A 65 1.54 -5.98 15.68
C ASN A 65 1.25 -5.12 14.45
N LYS A 66 0.51 -5.66 13.45
CA LYS A 66 0.21 -5.00 12.17
C LYS A 66 1.47 -4.59 11.42
N VAL A 67 2.38 -5.54 11.24
CA VAL A 67 3.65 -5.34 10.55
C VAL A 67 3.90 -6.42 9.52
N ILE A 68 4.43 -6.03 8.36
CA ILE A 68 4.93 -6.93 7.32
C ILE A 68 6.44 -6.83 7.30
N ASN A 69 7.13 -7.95 7.44
CA ASN A 69 8.57 -8.02 7.28
C ASN A 69 8.93 -8.17 5.80
N ILE A 70 9.73 -7.23 5.27
CA ILE A 70 10.21 -7.25 3.89
C ILE A 70 11.73 -7.34 3.91
N ASP A 71 12.29 -8.50 3.63
CA ASP A 71 13.75 -8.73 3.55
C ASP A 71 14.18 -9.54 2.32
N HIS A 72 13.22 -9.90 1.46
CA HIS A 72 13.45 -10.65 0.24
C HIS A 72 12.35 -10.42 -0.80
N GLN A 73 12.59 -10.90 -2.02
CA GLN A 73 11.63 -10.93 -3.11
C GLN A 73 11.72 -12.24 -3.88
N LEU A 74 10.58 -12.74 -4.35
CA LEU A 74 10.50 -13.90 -5.21
C LEU A 74 10.63 -13.46 -6.68
N GLN A 75 11.62 -14.01 -7.37
CA GLN A 75 11.82 -13.79 -8.80
C GLN A 75 11.83 -15.09 -9.59
N ARG A 76 11.54 -14.95 -10.88
CA ARG A 76 11.74 -16.01 -11.87
C ARG A 76 12.88 -15.60 -12.78
N THR A 77 13.91 -16.43 -12.85
CA THR A 77 15.04 -16.23 -13.76
C THR A 77 14.65 -16.54 -15.20
N SER A 78 15.49 -16.11 -16.15
CA SER A 78 15.28 -16.35 -17.59
C SER A 78 15.24 -17.84 -17.97
N ASP A 79 15.90 -18.69 -17.18
CA ASP A 79 15.86 -20.16 -17.32
C ASP A 79 14.73 -20.80 -16.49
N MET A 80 13.70 -20.02 -16.16
CA MET A 80 12.44 -20.46 -15.55
C MET A 80 12.55 -20.96 -14.10
N ARG A 81 13.69 -20.80 -13.44
CA ARG A 81 13.88 -21.15 -12.02
C ARG A 81 13.31 -20.06 -11.12
N LEU A 82 12.76 -20.49 -9.98
CA LEU A 82 12.32 -19.61 -8.92
C LEU A 82 13.48 -19.40 -7.96
N VAL A 83 13.74 -18.14 -7.62
CA VAL A 83 14.84 -17.75 -6.72
C VAL A 83 14.34 -16.72 -5.74
N ILE A 84 14.87 -16.78 -4.52
CA ILE A 84 14.69 -15.73 -3.52
C ILE A 84 15.89 -14.79 -3.59
N GLU A 85 15.64 -13.56 -3.98
CA GLU A 85 16.64 -12.50 -3.92
C GLU A 85 16.49 -11.74 -2.60
N SER A 86 17.46 -11.89 -1.71
CA SER A 86 17.55 -11.09 -0.49
C SER A 86 17.70 -9.62 -0.85
N THR A 87 17.03 -8.73 -0.12
CA THR A 87 17.29 -7.29 -0.22
C THR A 87 18.59 -6.96 0.50
N LYS A 88 19.76 -7.24 -0.11
CA LYS A 88 21.08 -7.12 0.53
C LYS A 88 21.45 -5.71 1.02
N THR A 89 20.65 -4.69 0.72
CA THR A 89 20.88 -3.31 1.17
C THR A 89 19.93 -2.93 2.30
N ASN A 90 20.41 -2.12 3.26
CA ASN A 90 19.59 -1.56 4.34
C ASN A 90 18.32 -0.84 3.85
N ALA A 91 18.32 -0.36 2.60
CA ALA A 91 17.16 0.30 2.01
C ALA A 91 16.09 -0.69 1.54
N GLY A 92 16.47 -1.91 1.14
CA GLY A 92 15.51 -2.91 0.67
C GLY A 92 14.86 -3.68 1.83
N THR A 93 15.63 -3.96 2.89
CA THR A 93 15.10 -4.62 4.11
C THR A 93 14.37 -3.63 5.01
N ARG A 94 13.07 -3.84 5.24
CA ARG A 94 12.22 -2.91 6.00
C ARG A 94 11.02 -3.61 6.64
N LYS A 95 10.40 -2.92 7.59
CA LYS A 95 9.12 -3.31 8.19
C LYS A 95 8.04 -2.35 7.71
N LEU A 96 6.98 -2.87 7.11
CA LEU A 96 5.84 -2.07 6.68
C LEU A 96 4.74 -2.14 7.75
N PRO A 97 4.35 -1.00 8.36
CA PRO A 97 3.13 -0.97 9.15
C PRO A 97 1.92 -1.15 8.22
N MET A 98 0.90 -1.87 8.70
CA MET A 98 -0.38 -2.03 8.00
C MET A 98 -1.52 -1.37 8.78
N THR A 99 -2.51 -0.86 8.06
CA THR A 99 -3.77 -0.41 8.67
C THR A 99 -4.62 -1.61 9.08
N GLU A 100 -5.69 -1.38 9.85
CA GLU A 100 -6.65 -2.45 10.17
C GLU A 100 -7.27 -3.04 8.89
N ASP A 101 -7.64 -2.21 7.92
CA ASP A 101 -8.23 -2.67 6.67
C ASP A 101 -7.26 -3.58 5.87
N VAL A 102 -5.97 -3.24 5.83
CA VAL A 102 -4.94 -4.08 5.21
C VAL A 102 -4.78 -5.40 5.98
N ALA A 103 -4.81 -5.35 7.32
CA ALA A 103 -4.77 -6.56 8.15
C ALA A 103 -5.97 -7.47 7.90
N GLN A 104 -7.16 -6.91 7.70
CA GLN A 104 -8.37 -7.65 7.33
C GLN A 104 -8.23 -8.30 5.96
N CYS A 105 -7.65 -7.61 4.97
CA CYS A 105 -7.38 -8.19 3.65
C CYS A 105 -6.43 -9.39 3.76
N PHE A 106 -5.33 -9.27 4.51
CA PHE A 106 -4.44 -10.41 4.76
C PHE A 106 -5.13 -11.55 5.49
N ARG A 107 -5.97 -11.24 6.48
CA ARG A 107 -6.74 -12.27 7.20
C ARG A 107 -7.66 -13.04 6.26
N ALA A 108 -8.41 -12.35 5.40
CA ALA A 108 -9.28 -12.97 4.41
C ALA A 108 -8.48 -13.87 3.45
N ILE A 109 -7.34 -13.41 2.95
CA ILE A 109 -6.43 -14.21 2.11
C ILE A 109 -5.98 -15.50 2.83
N ILE A 110 -5.60 -15.38 4.11
CA ILE A 110 -5.09 -16.50 4.89
C ILE A 110 -6.20 -17.51 5.22
N GLU A 111 -7.40 -17.03 5.52
CA GLU A 111 -8.57 -17.86 5.82
C GLU A 111 -9.10 -18.61 4.59
N ASP A 112 -9.02 -17.99 3.39
CA ASP A 112 -9.44 -18.61 2.13
C ASP A 112 -8.33 -19.48 1.49
N ARG A 113 -7.12 -19.47 2.05
CA ARG A 113 -5.99 -20.24 1.53
C ARG A 113 -6.24 -21.74 1.69
N GLU A 114 -6.37 -22.44 0.57
CA GLU A 114 -6.33 -23.90 0.55
C GLU A 114 -4.95 -24.43 1.00
N GLU A 115 -4.94 -25.46 1.85
CA GLU A 115 -3.69 -26.10 2.24
C GLU A 115 -3.01 -26.73 1.01
N PRO A 116 -1.77 -26.36 0.68
CA PRO A 116 -1.09 -26.92 -0.47
C PRO A 116 -0.79 -28.40 -0.23
N ARG A 117 -0.80 -29.20 -1.30
CA ARG A 117 -0.47 -30.64 -1.25
C ARG A 117 0.88 -30.91 -0.58
N PHE A 118 1.83 -30.00 -0.79
CA PHE A 118 3.09 -29.92 -0.04
C PHE A 118 3.61 -28.49 -0.07
N GLU A 119 4.34 -28.10 0.97
CA GLU A 119 4.99 -26.79 1.06
C GLU A 119 6.30 -26.80 0.26
N LYS A 120 6.31 -26.13 -0.90
CA LYS A 120 7.50 -26.04 -1.73
C LYS A 120 8.51 -25.07 -1.10
N VAL A 121 9.73 -25.56 -0.90
CA VAL A 121 10.84 -24.76 -0.39
C VAL A 121 11.63 -24.16 -1.55
N ILE A 122 11.75 -22.84 -1.57
CA ILE A 122 12.61 -22.09 -2.51
C ILE A 122 13.65 -21.35 -1.68
N ASP A 123 14.93 -21.70 -1.83
CA ASP A 123 16.06 -21.07 -1.12
C ASP A 123 15.88 -20.94 0.40
N GLY A 124 15.22 -21.94 1.03
CA GLY A 124 14.94 -21.96 2.47
C GLY A 124 13.64 -21.26 2.91
N TYR A 125 12.89 -20.68 1.98
CA TYR A 125 11.58 -20.06 2.22
C TYR A 125 10.44 -21.00 1.78
N SER A 126 9.37 -21.03 2.55
CA SER A 126 8.15 -21.82 2.32
C SER A 126 6.96 -21.13 3.01
N GLY A 127 5.73 -21.63 2.81
CA GLY A 127 4.53 -21.02 3.35
C GLY A 127 4.10 -19.78 2.59
N PHE A 128 4.34 -19.73 1.28
CA PHE A 128 3.94 -18.60 0.43
C PHE A 128 2.42 -18.46 0.40
N LEU A 129 1.93 -17.21 0.30
CA LEU A 129 0.50 -16.90 0.28
C LEU A 129 -0.25 -17.59 -0.87
N PHE A 130 0.34 -17.61 -2.06
CA PHE A 130 -0.31 -18.10 -3.27
C PHE A 130 0.55 -19.11 -4.00
N THR A 131 -0.04 -20.26 -4.33
CA THR A 131 0.61 -21.31 -5.11
C THR A 131 -0.22 -21.73 -6.31
N ASP A 132 0.44 -22.24 -7.36
CA ASP A 132 -0.22 -22.90 -8.48
C ASP A 132 -0.60 -24.36 -8.13
N LYS A 133 -1.18 -25.05 -9.11
CA LYS A 133 -1.60 -26.47 -8.97
C LYS A 133 -0.44 -27.40 -8.66
N ASP A 134 0.78 -27.05 -9.05
CA ASP A 134 2.00 -27.81 -8.82
C ASP A 134 2.74 -27.36 -7.54
N CYS A 135 2.05 -26.58 -6.69
CA CYS A 135 2.54 -26.03 -5.43
C CYS A 135 3.73 -25.06 -5.60
N ASN A 136 3.94 -24.50 -6.80
CA ASN A 136 4.90 -23.41 -6.98
C ASN A 136 4.30 -22.09 -6.54
N PRO A 137 5.06 -21.21 -5.87
CA PRO A 137 4.54 -19.89 -5.55
C PRO A 137 4.26 -19.07 -6.81
N LEU A 138 3.17 -18.30 -6.78
CA LEU A 138 2.82 -17.41 -7.88
C LEU A 138 3.80 -16.24 -7.95
N VAL A 139 4.41 -16.04 -9.11
CA VAL A 139 5.29 -14.90 -9.40
C VAL A 139 4.55 -13.67 -9.97
N ALA A 140 5.27 -12.55 -10.08
CA ALA A 140 4.77 -11.26 -10.57
C ALA A 140 3.97 -11.34 -11.88
N MET A 141 4.44 -12.12 -12.86
CA MET A 141 3.77 -12.29 -14.15
C MET A 141 2.33 -12.80 -14.01
N HIS A 142 2.04 -13.69 -13.05
CA HIS A 142 0.68 -14.18 -12.83
C HIS A 142 -0.25 -13.04 -12.39
N TRP A 143 0.24 -12.16 -11.52
CA TRP A 143 -0.52 -11.01 -11.05
C TRP A 143 -0.68 -9.95 -12.13
N GLU A 144 0.33 -9.71 -12.96
CA GLU A 144 0.19 -8.84 -14.13
C GLU A 144 -0.93 -9.33 -15.07
N HIS A 145 -1.01 -10.63 -15.32
CA HIS A 145 -2.12 -11.21 -16.08
C HIS A 145 -3.47 -11.04 -15.37
N ARG A 146 -3.56 -11.34 -14.06
CA ARG A 146 -4.80 -11.17 -13.28
C ARG A 146 -5.30 -9.72 -13.32
N PHE A 147 -4.41 -8.74 -13.11
CA PHE A 147 -4.74 -7.32 -13.22
C PHE A 147 -5.28 -6.96 -14.60
N ASN A 148 -4.63 -7.41 -15.68
CA ASN A 148 -5.10 -7.18 -17.04
C ASN A 148 -6.49 -7.79 -17.28
N HIS A 149 -6.74 -8.98 -16.75
CA HIS A 149 -8.04 -9.64 -16.84
C HIS A 149 -9.13 -8.88 -16.08
N MET A 150 -8.86 -8.42 -14.86
CA MET A 150 -9.79 -7.61 -14.07
C MET A 150 -10.14 -6.30 -14.78
N VAL A 151 -9.14 -5.57 -15.28
CA VAL A 151 -9.34 -4.31 -16.01
C VAL A 151 -10.16 -4.55 -17.27
N LYS A 152 -9.86 -5.60 -18.03
CA LYS A 152 -10.64 -5.98 -19.21
C LYS A 152 -12.10 -6.29 -18.85
N ARG A 153 -12.34 -7.12 -17.83
CA ARG A 153 -13.70 -7.47 -17.37
C ARG A 153 -14.49 -6.23 -16.97
N TYR A 154 -13.88 -5.32 -16.23
CA TYR A 154 -14.53 -4.05 -15.87
C TYR A 154 -14.88 -3.25 -17.13
N ASN A 155 -13.94 -3.12 -18.05
CA ASN A 155 -14.11 -2.36 -19.29
C ASN A 155 -15.17 -2.94 -20.24
N ASP A 156 -15.39 -4.26 -20.20
CA ASP A 156 -16.45 -4.93 -20.95
C ASP A 156 -17.86 -4.63 -20.38
N ILE A 157 -17.97 -4.30 -19.09
CA ILE A 157 -19.25 -4.10 -18.39
C ILE A 157 -19.64 -2.61 -18.32
N TYR A 158 -18.68 -1.73 -18.04
CA TYR A 158 -18.94 -0.33 -17.72
C TYR A 158 -18.65 0.62 -18.89
N ARG A 159 -19.51 1.63 -19.05
CA ARG A 159 -19.32 2.66 -20.10
C ARG A 159 -18.08 3.52 -19.87
N VAL A 160 -17.78 3.84 -18.62
CA VAL A 160 -16.59 4.62 -18.26
C VAL A 160 -15.44 3.64 -18.08
N GLN A 161 -14.51 3.68 -19.01
CA GLN A 161 -13.38 2.75 -19.06
C GLN A 161 -12.37 3.05 -17.96
N MET A 162 -11.88 1.99 -17.35
CA MET A 162 -10.79 1.98 -16.39
C MET A 162 -9.45 2.13 -17.11
N PRO A 163 -8.53 2.97 -16.60
CA PRO A 163 -7.18 3.02 -17.12
C PRO A 163 -6.46 1.68 -16.91
N ASN A 164 -5.34 1.46 -17.60
CA ASN A 164 -4.53 0.29 -17.35
C ASN A 164 -3.99 0.32 -15.90
N ILE A 165 -4.27 -0.72 -15.13
CA ILE A 165 -3.78 -0.89 -13.76
C ILE A 165 -2.85 -2.08 -13.74
N THR A 166 -1.67 -1.88 -13.20
CA THR A 166 -0.70 -2.94 -12.93
C THR A 166 -0.22 -2.85 -11.49
N PRO A 167 0.41 -3.89 -10.93
CA PRO A 167 1.00 -3.80 -9.60
C PRO A 167 2.01 -2.65 -9.46
N HIS A 168 2.71 -2.29 -10.54
CA HIS A 168 3.61 -1.14 -10.54
C HIS A 168 2.86 0.20 -10.42
N VAL A 169 1.70 0.33 -11.09
CA VAL A 169 0.82 1.49 -10.97
C VAL A 169 0.28 1.62 -9.54
N CYS A 170 -0.08 0.50 -8.89
CA CYS A 170 -0.49 0.52 -7.48
C CYS A 170 0.57 1.14 -6.58
N ARG A 171 1.83 0.70 -6.74
CA ARG A 171 2.97 1.21 -6.00
C ARG A 171 3.25 2.70 -6.25
N HIS A 172 3.21 3.14 -7.51
CA HIS A 172 3.37 4.56 -7.84
C HIS A 172 2.25 5.43 -7.28
N THR A 173 1.03 4.90 -7.30
CA THR A 173 -0.15 5.56 -6.74
C THR A 173 -0.03 5.71 -5.24
N TYR A 174 0.40 4.67 -4.52
CA TYR A 174 0.70 4.75 -3.09
C TYR A 174 1.73 5.85 -2.82
N CYS A 175 2.86 5.84 -3.55
CA CYS A 175 3.93 6.82 -3.37
C CYS A 175 3.43 8.26 -3.57
N SER A 176 2.71 8.50 -4.67
CA SER A 176 2.15 9.80 -5.01
C SER A 176 1.11 10.27 -3.98
N ASN A 177 0.26 9.37 -3.50
CA ASN A 177 -0.76 9.69 -2.50
C ASN A 177 -0.14 10.03 -1.14
N MET A 178 0.87 9.26 -0.71
CA MET A 178 1.57 9.55 0.54
C MET A 178 2.32 10.88 0.46
N ALA A 179 2.99 11.17 -0.66
CA ALA A 179 3.63 12.47 -0.89
C ALA A 179 2.62 13.62 -0.82
N LYS A 180 1.49 13.52 -1.54
CA LYS A 180 0.40 14.52 -1.50
C LYS A 180 -0.23 14.67 -0.13
N SER A 181 -0.21 13.63 0.70
CA SER A 181 -0.71 13.71 2.08
C SER A 181 0.23 14.45 3.04
N GLY A 182 1.39 14.91 2.55
CA GLY A 182 2.41 15.59 3.36
C GLY A 182 3.31 14.63 4.10
N MET A 183 3.41 13.36 3.68
CA MET A 183 4.29 12.41 4.34
C MET A 183 5.75 12.90 4.26
N ASN A 184 6.49 12.75 5.35
CA ASN A 184 7.90 13.08 5.36
C ASN A 184 8.66 12.26 4.27
N PRO A 185 9.45 12.89 3.38
CA PRO A 185 10.13 12.18 2.29
C PRO A 185 11.06 11.05 2.73
N LYS A 186 11.72 11.16 3.90
CA LYS A 186 12.54 10.07 4.46
C LYS A 186 11.70 8.90 4.94
N THR A 187 10.54 9.17 5.51
CA THR A 187 9.58 8.12 5.89
C THR A 187 9.06 7.41 4.65
N LEU A 188 8.67 8.16 3.62
CA LEU A 188 8.23 7.58 2.36
C LEU A 188 9.35 6.79 1.67
N GLN A 189 10.58 7.30 1.67
CA GLN A 189 11.75 6.59 1.14
C GLN A 189 11.93 5.22 1.82
N TYR A 190 11.80 5.19 3.16
CA TYR A 190 11.86 3.96 3.94
C TYR A 190 10.74 3.00 3.54
N LEU A 191 9.47 3.44 3.56
CA LEU A 191 8.31 2.59 3.22
C LEU A 191 8.37 2.05 1.79
N MET A 192 8.86 2.85 0.85
CA MET A 192 9.06 2.42 -0.53
C MET A 192 10.26 1.48 -0.67
N GLY A 193 11.25 1.56 0.21
CA GLY A 193 12.51 0.83 0.08
C GLY A 193 13.31 1.32 -1.14
N HIS A 194 13.45 2.65 -1.27
CA HIS A 194 14.27 3.30 -2.27
C HIS A 194 15.68 3.56 -1.72
N SER A 195 16.71 3.03 -2.40
CA SER A 195 18.11 3.27 -2.05
C SER A 195 18.51 4.73 -2.23
N ASP A 196 17.96 5.37 -3.26
CA ASP A 196 18.16 6.78 -3.54
C ASP A 196 16.93 7.61 -3.16
N ILE A 197 17.16 8.70 -2.43
CA ILE A 197 16.11 9.64 -2.06
C ILE A 197 15.62 10.42 -3.29
N GLY A 198 16.45 10.62 -4.32
CA GLY A 198 16.07 11.32 -5.55
C GLY A 198 14.83 10.71 -6.21
N VAL A 199 14.73 9.37 -6.22
CA VAL A 199 13.54 8.64 -6.71
C VAL A 199 12.28 9.03 -5.95
N THR A 200 12.39 9.24 -4.64
CA THR A 200 11.26 9.65 -3.79
C THR A 200 10.96 11.14 -3.95
N LEU A 201 11.99 12.00 -4.02
CA LEU A 201 11.81 13.44 -4.22
C LEU A 201 11.20 13.77 -5.58
N ASN A 202 11.40 12.93 -6.59
CA ASN A 202 10.74 13.07 -7.89
C ASN A 202 9.20 13.05 -7.79
N THR A 203 8.62 12.48 -6.72
CA THR A 203 7.17 12.54 -6.49
C THR A 203 6.69 13.84 -5.84
N TYR A 204 7.61 14.71 -5.40
CA TYR A 204 7.34 16.03 -4.79
C TYR A 204 7.65 17.19 -5.75
N THR A 205 7.95 16.92 -7.01
CA THR A 205 8.38 17.93 -8.01
C THR A 205 7.34 18.99 -8.34
N HIS A 206 6.10 18.82 -7.88
CA HIS A 206 4.99 19.74 -8.09
C HIS A 206 4.66 20.62 -6.89
N LEU A 207 5.51 20.63 -5.84
CA LEU A 207 5.32 21.52 -4.69
C LEU A 207 5.32 23.00 -5.12
N GLY A 208 4.16 23.62 -5.06
CA GLY A 208 3.93 25.03 -5.38
C GLY A 208 3.48 25.85 -4.16
N LEU A 209 3.05 27.09 -4.42
CA LEU A 209 2.54 27.98 -3.37
C LEU A 209 1.29 27.42 -2.67
N GLU A 210 0.45 26.69 -3.41
CA GLU A 210 -0.74 26.04 -2.85
C GLU A 210 -0.37 24.97 -1.82
N ASP A 211 0.58 24.09 -2.13
CA ASP A 211 1.06 23.06 -1.18
C ASP A 211 1.68 23.69 0.08
N ALA A 212 2.47 24.76 -0.09
CA ALA A 212 3.05 25.49 1.04
C ALA A 212 1.97 26.16 1.91
N THR A 213 0.91 26.66 1.29
CA THR A 213 -0.23 27.27 1.99
C THR A 213 -1.02 26.22 2.76
N ASP A 214 -1.27 25.06 2.17
CA ASP A 214 -1.99 23.96 2.81
C ASP A 214 -1.19 23.35 3.95
N GLU A 215 0.14 23.28 3.84
CA GLU A 215 1.00 22.84 4.94
C GLU A 215 0.95 23.81 6.13
N LEU A 216 1.02 25.12 5.88
CA LEU A 216 0.87 26.14 6.92
C LEU A 216 -0.50 26.05 7.61
N ARG A 217 -1.58 25.87 6.84
CA ARG A 217 -2.92 25.63 7.39
C ARG A 217 -2.96 24.39 8.27
N ARG A 218 -2.35 23.28 7.84
CA ARG A 218 -2.28 22.04 8.63
C ARG A 218 -1.58 22.24 9.96
N MET A 219 -0.51 23.04 9.98
CA MET A 219 0.20 23.40 11.21
C MET A 219 -0.67 24.24 12.13
N GLU A 220 -1.39 25.24 11.59
CA GLU A 220 -2.34 26.04 12.36
C GLU A 220 -3.47 25.20 12.95
N ASP A 221 -4.04 24.27 12.18
CA ASP A 221 -5.09 23.35 12.64
C ASP A 221 -4.61 22.45 13.78
N LEU A 222 -3.38 21.91 13.69
CA LEU A 222 -2.77 21.10 14.74
C LEU A 222 -2.53 21.92 16.02
N GLU A 223 -2.05 23.16 15.89
CA GLU A 223 -1.90 24.07 17.04
C GLU A 223 -3.23 24.40 17.69
N ASN A 224 -4.26 24.66 16.89
CA ASN A 224 -5.61 24.96 17.38
C ASN A 224 -6.20 23.75 18.12
N ALA A 225 -6.11 22.55 17.55
CA ALA A 225 -6.54 21.31 18.19
C ALA A 225 -5.79 21.07 19.52
N ARG A 226 -4.49 21.37 19.57
CA ARG A 226 -3.69 21.28 20.80
C ARG A 226 -4.18 22.27 21.86
N LYS A 227 -4.43 23.52 21.50
CA LYS A 227 -4.96 24.55 22.41
C LYS A 227 -6.34 24.17 22.96
N GLU A 228 -7.21 23.57 22.16
CA GLU A 228 -8.51 23.07 22.63
C GLU A 228 -8.38 21.91 23.62
N LEU A 229 -7.44 20.98 23.39
CA LEU A 229 -7.15 19.91 24.33
C LEU A 229 -6.59 20.42 25.66
N GLU A 230 -5.75 21.47 25.62
CA GLU A 230 -5.21 22.11 26.83
C GLU A 230 -6.31 22.84 27.62
N LYS A 231 -7.21 23.58 26.97
CA LYS A 231 -8.38 24.20 27.62
C LYS A 231 -9.32 23.18 28.27
N ASN A 232 -9.61 22.08 27.58
CA ASN A 232 -10.48 21.01 28.11
C ASN A 232 -9.86 20.27 29.32
N LYS A 233 -8.52 20.30 29.48
CA LYS A 233 -7.85 19.77 30.67
C LYS A 233 -7.91 20.73 31.86
N GLU A 234 -7.87 22.04 31.61
CA GLU A 234 -7.99 23.07 32.65
C GLU A 234 -9.43 23.20 33.18
N GLU A 235 -10.44 22.91 32.36
CA GLU A 235 -11.87 22.99 32.75
C GLU A 235 -12.40 21.79 33.57
N LYS A 236 -11.57 20.77 33.86
CA LYS A 236 -11.94 19.70 34.80
C LYS A 236 -11.24 19.86 36.16
N PRO A 237 -11.73 20.72 37.07
CA PRO A 237 -11.35 20.64 38.46
C PRO A 237 -12.11 19.51 39.16
N VAL A 238 -11.36 18.77 39.97
CA VAL A 238 -11.81 17.72 40.89
C VAL A 238 -12.94 18.24 41.79
N SER A 239 -14.13 17.65 41.70
CA SER A 239 -15.17 17.77 42.72
C SER A 239 -15.36 16.42 43.41
N GLN A 240 -14.44 16.12 44.31
CA GLN A 240 -14.60 15.13 45.35
C GLN A 240 -15.54 15.73 46.41
N LYS A 241 -16.86 15.55 46.27
CA LYS A 241 -17.81 15.84 47.36
C LYS A 241 -18.26 14.54 48.02
N MET A 242 -17.50 14.17 49.04
CA MET A 242 -17.98 13.80 50.38
C MET A 242 -19.30 13.02 50.44
N PHE A 243 -19.20 11.70 50.56
CA PHE A 243 -20.20 10.92 51.28
C PHE A 243 -20.22 11.39 52.75
N ARG A 244 -21.32 12.02 53.17
CA ARG A 244 -21.70 12.12 54.59
C ARG A 244 -23.14 11.61 54.73
N ALA A 245 -23.22 10.51 55.49
CA ALA A 245 -24.34 9.81 56.12
C ALA A 245 -25.77 10.36 55.97
N ILE A 246 -26.71 9.46 55.68
CA ILE A 246 -27.72 8.94 56.64
C ILE A 246 -27.78 7.42 56.49
#